data_AF-A0A4W4FEM4-F1
#
_entry.id   AF-A0A4W4FEM4-F1
#
_cell.length_a   1.000
_cell.length_b   1.000
_cell.length_c   1.000
_cell.angle_alpha   90.00
_cell.angle_beta   90.00
_cell.angle_gamma   90.00
#
_symmetry.space_group_name_H-M   'P 1'
#
loop_
_entity.id
_entity.type
_entity.pdbx_description
1 polymer ?
#
loop_
_entity_poly.entity_id
_entity_poly.type
_entity_poly.pdbx_seq_one_letter_code
_entity_poly.pdbx_strand_id
1 'polypeptide(L)'
;DIEEQYQQQIETLRTALKEKTKENKRIKSSFGSIKELNYTMKKQLDDVTEQNRRLENQSRKVQARLDNLQVTDDVPTVMLLVHLKVSMLPKRRLKTCRAETVPSPWSLVVAGCGPSPVPVVAGGRWLWPESRPRGRWLSSESCLHGFWLCAVPWQVLPVLVQQLQQTARTEASLQLPLLRFTYYCLSQLEHSTQHPPLTSTLRRLGEEVSCGQGGGDRSRSHPLFKSSCLHTRFLSSLIVLRTVSLATDVLHDDVGMEDGKAFFLKYQALAVILAVLRAGNPSLQVRAMDILLQMGAESRYLPSFLQACSTEQFFRWASTFLRSTRLDLTLAEKLSILLQKLSGIRSNKRLFEAFSLHLLLQEMHRTTNPAHAFLTINLSSILLNLGMPTRP
;
A
#
# COMPACT_ATOMS: atom_id res chain seq x y z
N ASP A 1 58.74 -10.75 95.04
CA ASP A 1 57.35 -10.72 94.52
C ASP A 1 57.02 -9.45 93.74
N ILE A 2 56.93 -8.26 94.35
CA ILE A 2 56.51 -7.04 93.64
C ILE A 2 57.49 -6.64 92.53
N GLU A 3 58.80 -6.71 92.78
CA GLU A 3 59.83 -6.30 91.82
C GLU A 3 59.89 -7.22 90.59
N GLU A 4 59.71 -8.53 90.77
CA GLU A 4 59.62 -9.50 89.67
C GLU A 4 58.35 -9.28 88.83
N GLN A 5 57.21 -8.96 89.44
CA GLN A 5 55.99 -8.62 88.72
C GLN A 5 56.17 -7.35 87.88
N TYR A 6 56.85 -6.33 88.40
CA TYR A 6 57.19 -5.12 87.63
C TYR A 6 58.11 -5.42 86.46
N GLN A 7 59.14 -6.26 86.64
CA GLN A 7 60.03 -6.66 85.55
C GLN A 7 59.29 -7.42 84.44
N GLN A 8 58.42 -8.36 84.82
CA GLN A 8 57.58 -9.10 83.87
C GLN A 8 56.62 -8.17 83.10
N GLN A 9 56.02 -7.18 83.78
CA GLN A 9 55.18 -6.18 83.12
C GLN A 9 55.97 -5.33 82.13
N ILE A 10 57.17 -4.88 82.50
CA ILE A 10 58.05 -4.11 81.61
C ILE A 10 58.43 -4.94 80.37
N GLU A 11 58.75 -6.23 80.54
CA GLU A 11 59.11 -7.11 79.43
C GLU A 11 57.91 -7.41 78.51
N THR A 12 56.73 -7.59 79.09
CA THR A 12 55.47 -7.76 78.33
C THR A 12 55.16 -6.52 77.50
N LEU A 13 55.25 -5.32 78.11
CA LEU A 13 55.03 -4.04 77.42
C LEU A 13 56.08 -3.79 76.33
N ARG A 14 57.35 -4.13 76.57
CA ARG A 14 58.42 -4.05 75.56
C ARG A 14 58.14 -4.96 74.35
N THR A 15 57.63 -6.15 74.61
CA THR A 15 57.29 -7.11 73.54
C THR A 15 56.10 -6.63 72.73
N ALA A 16 55.04 -6.16 73.39
CA ALA A 16 53.87 -5.57 72.75
C ALA A 16 54.23 -4.33 71.90
N LEU A 17 55.14 -3.47 72.38
CA LEU A 17 55.63 -2.30 71.63
C LEU A 17 56.39 -2.71 70.35
N LYS A 18 57.23 -3.76 70.44
CA LYS A 18 57.94 -4.31 69.28
C LYS A 18 56.98 -4.87 68.25
N GLU A 19 55.93 -5.58 68.67
CA GLU A 19 54.90 -6.10 67.78
C GLU A 19 54.09 -4.98 67.11
N LYS A 20 53.65 -3.98 67.88
CA LYS A 20 52.95 -2.80 67.35
C LYS A 20 53.81 -2.02 66.35
N THR A 21 55.12 -1.94 66.58
CA THR A 21 56.05 -1.30 65.65
C THR A 21 56.18 -2.09 64.33
N LYS A 22 56.24 -3.42 64.39
CA LYS A 22 56.23 -4.29 63.20
C LYS A 22 54.92 -4.17 62.43
N GLU A 23 53.79 -4.16 63.13
CA GLU A 23 52.46 -3.97 62.56
C GLU A 23 52.35 -2.62 61.85
N ASN A 24 52.82 -1.54 62.48
CA ASN A 24 52.79 -0.20 61.88
C ASN A 24 53.64 -0.12 60.59
N LYS A 25 54.81 -0.77 60.55
CA LYS A 25 55.61 -0.90 59.32
C LYS A 25 54.86 -1.64 58.21
N ARG A 26 54.16 -2.74 58.54
CA ARG A 26 53.32 -3.48 57.58
C ARG A 26 52.17 -2.63 57.04
N ILE A 27 51.47 -1.89 57.91
CA ILE A 27 50.38 -0.99 57.53
C ILE A 27 50.88 0.09 56.58
N LYS A 28 52.04 0.72 56.87
CA LYS A 28 52.64 1.72 55.98
C LYS A 28 52.97 1.16 54.60
N SER A 29 53.53 -0.06 54.54
CA SER A 29 53.81 -0.73 53.27
C SER A 29 52.53 -1.02 52.48
N SER A 30 51.51 -1.57 53.15
CA SER A 30 50.19 -1.84 52.55
C SER A 30 49.53 -0.57 52.00
N PHE A 31 49.62 0.53 52.74
CA PHE A 31 49.12 1.83 52.30
C PHE A 31 49.83 2.32 51.03
N GLY A 32 51.15 2.10 50.91
CA GLY A 32 51.90 2.38 49.70
C GLY A 32 51.36 1.63 48.48
N SER A 33 51.14 0.32 48.61
CA SER A 33 50.60 -0.51 47.52
C SER A 33 49.17 -0.12 47.12
N ILE A 34 48.31 0.21 48.09
CA ILE A 34 46.93 0.66 47.81
C ILE A 34 46.93 2.01 47.07
N LYS A 35 47.87 2.90 47.38
CA LYS A 35 48.00 4.19 46.70
C LYS A 35 48.41 4.01 45.23
N GLU A 36 49.34 3.12 44.96
CA GLU A 36 49.79 2.79 43.60
C GLU A 36 48.67 2.10 42.78
N LEU A 37 47.93 1.18 43.40
CA LEU A 37 46.77 0.56 42.77
C LEU A 37 45.69 1.59 42.44
N ASN A 38 45.37 2.51 43.36
CA ASN A 38 44.41 3.58 43.11
C ASN A 38 44.87 4.51 41.98
N TYR A 39 46.15 4.84 41.92
CA TYR A 39 46.70 5.64 40.82
C TYR A 39 46.52 4.92 39.47
N THR A 40 46.77 3.61 39.44
CA THR A 40 46.60 2.79 38.24
C THR A 40 45.14 2.67 37.81
N MET A 41 44.23 2.42 38.76
CA MET A 41 42.79 2.35 38.50
C MET A 41 42.24 3.66 37.96
N LYS A 42 42.68 4.80 38.53
CA LYS A 42 42.28 6.12 38.05
C LYS A 42 42.71 6.35 36.60
N LYS A 43 43.95 5.98 36.27
CA LYS A 43 44.45 6.06 34.90
C LYS A 43 43.65 5.19 33.92
N GLN A 44 43.35 3.95 34.30
CA GLN A 44 42.52 3.05 33.48
C GLN A 44 41.09 3.60 33.28
N LEU A 45 40.51 4.21 34.32
CA LEU A 45 39.19 4.82 34.24
C LEU A 45 39.18 6.01 33.26
N ASP A 46 40.22 6.85 33.31
CA ASP A 46 40.38 7.99 32.41
C ASP A 46 40.52 7.52 30.95
N ASP A 47 41.30 6.47 30.69
CA ASP A 47 41.48 5.87 29.36
C ASP A 47 40.17 5.29 28.80
N VAL A 48 39.39 4.57 29.61
CA VAL A 48 38.08 4.02 29.21
C VAL A 48 37.07 5.13 28.94
N THR A 49 37.07 6.18 29.75
CA THR A 49 36.18 7.34 29.59
C THR A 49 36.45 8.05 28.26
N GLU A 50 37.71 8.22 27.89
CA GLU A 50 38.10 8.79 26.61
C GLU A 50 37.73 7.88 25.43
N GLN A 51 37.87 6.55 25.56
CA GLN A 51 37.40 5.61 24.54
C GLN A 51 35.88 5.67 24.33
N ASN A 52 35.08 5.74 25.40
CA ASN A 52 33.63 5.91 25.32
C ASN A 52 33.26 7.22 24.62
N ARG A 53 33.93 8.33 24.96
CA ARG A 53 33.74 9.62 24.29
C ARG A 53 34.03 9.53 22.78
N ARG A 54 35.04 8.76 22.36
CA ARG A 54 35.34 8.54 20.94
C ARG A 54 34.26 7.71 20.25
N LEU A 55 33.78 6.64 20.88
CA LEU A 55 32.69 5.81 20.36
C LEU A 55 31.38 6.58 20.24
N GLU A 56 31.04 7.41 21.23
CA GLU A 56 29.88 8.30 21.14
C GLU A 56 29.99 9.27 19.95
N ASN A 57 31.16 9.86 19.74
CA ASN A 57 31.39 10.76 18.60
C ASN A 57 31.29 10.01 17.26
N GLN A 58 31.76 8.76 17.18
CA GLN A 58 31.58 7.93 15.99
C GLN A 58 30.10 7.56 15.78
N SER A 59 29.39 7.18 16.85
CA SER A 59 27.95 6.89 16.82
C SER A 59 27.14 8.08 16.32
N ARG A 60 27.39 9.29 16.84
CA ARG A 60 26.75 10.53 16.37
C ARG A 60 27.02 10.79 14.87
N LYS A 61 28.23 10.51 14.38
CA LYS A 61 28.56 10.64 12.95
C LYS A 61 27.84 9.61 12.08
N VAL A 62 27.72 8.36 12.55
CA VAL A 62 26.95 7.31 11.86
C VAL A 62 25.46 7.65 11.86
N GLN A 63 24.93 8.14 12.98
CA GLN A 63 23.54 8.60 13.07
C GLN A 63 23.28 9.76 12.11
N ALA A 64 24.14 10.78 12.07
CA ALA A 64 24.01 11.88 11.11
C ALA A 64 24.10 11.42 9.64
N ARG A 65 24.88 10.37 9.34
CA ARG A 65 24.91 9.75 8.00
C ARG A 65 23.62 8.99 7.69
N LEU A 66 23.08 8.27 8.67
CA LEU A 66 21.80 7.59 8.56
C LEU A 66 20.67 8.61 8.33
N ASP A 67 20.64 9.70 9.10
CA ASP A 67 19.66 10.77 8.95
C ASP A 67 19.79 11.44 7.57
N ASN A 68 21.01 11.69 7.07
CA ASN A 68 21.21 12.21 5.71
C ASN A 68 20.77 11.22 4.61
N LEU A 69 20.97 9.92 4.82
CA LEU A 69 20.49 8.87 3.90
C LEU A 69 18.97 8.72 3.97
N GLN A 70 18.36 8.87 5.14
CA GLN A 70 16.92 8.93 5.31
C GLN A 70 16.31 10.17 4.67
N VAL A 71 17.00 11.32 4.71
CA VAL A 71 16.61 12.52 3.96
C VAL A 71 16.68 12.28 2.44
N THR A 72 17.58 11.41 1.95
CA THR A 72 17.57 10.95 0.55
C THR A 72 16.44 9.96 0.24
N ASP A 73 15.98 9.16 1.20
CA ASP A 73 14.77 8.32 1.08
C ASP A 73 13.47 9.11 1.28
N ASP A 74 13.55 10.35 1.80
CA ASP A 74 12.50 11.35 1.77
C ASP A 74 12.44 12.09 0.43
N VAL A 75 13.41 11.93 -0.47
CA VAL A 75 13.38 12.56 -1.81
C VAL A 75 12.12 12.15 -2.60
N PRO A 76 11.63 10.90 -2.60
CA PRO A 76 10.33 10.55 -3.17
C PRO A 76 9.16 11.28 -2.47
N THR A 77 9.20 11.43 -1.15
CA THR A 77 8.16 12.11 -0.34
C THR A 77 8.12 13.61 -0.60
N VAL A 78 9.28 14.26 -0.58
CA VAL A 78 9.50 15.68 -0.87
C VAL A 78 9.21 15.96 -2.35
N MET A 79 9.62 15.07 -3.27
CA MET A 79 9.32 15.21 -4.70
C MET A 79 7.84 15.02 -5.00
N LEU A 80 7.15 14.08 -4.33
CA LEU A 80 5.70 13.89 -4.41
C LEU A 80 4.95 15.14 -3.92
N LEU A 81 5.34 15.68 -2.76
CA LEU A 81 4.79 16.91 -2.18
C LEU A 81 5.07 18.14 -3.08
N VAL A 82 6.29 18.29 -3.59
CA VAL A 82 6.68 19.38 -4.50
C VAL A 82 5.91 19.28 -5.82
N HIS A 83 5.77 18.10 -6.41
CA HIS A 83 5.00 17.93 -7.65
C HIS A 83 3.50 18.18 -7.45
N LEU A 84 2.91 17.69 -6.37
CA LEU A 84 1.50 17.96 -6.02
C LEU A 84 1.27 19.47 -5.81
N LYS A 85 2.22 20.16 -5.15
CA LYS A 85 2.10 21.60 -4.86
C LYS A 85 2.34 22.47 -6.09
N VAL A 86 3.31 22.15 -6.94
CA VAL A 86 3.60 22.85 -8.22
C VAL A 86 2.44 22.69 -9.22
N SER A 87 1.75 21.55 -9.19
CA SER A 87 0.58 21.26 -10.03
C SER A 87 -0.65 22.13 -9.71
N MET A 88 -0.67 22.80 -8.55
CA MET A 88 -1.85 23.48 -8.00
C MET A 88 -1.71 25.01 -7.95
N LEU A 89 -0.58 25.60 -8.37
CA LEU A 89 -0.48 27.06 -8.46
C LEU A 89 -1.32 27.61 -9.63
N PRO A 90 -2.20 28.62 -9.41
CA PRO A 90 -2.86 29.31 -10.49
C PRO A 90 -1.81 29.99 -11.38
N LYS A 91 -1.89 29.78 -12.70
CA LYS A 91 -1.00 30.43 -13.69
C LYS A 91 -1.14 31.96 -13.64
N ARG A 92 -0.39 32.62 -12.77
CA ARG A 92 -0.15 34.06 -12.87
C ARG A 92 0.84 34.27 -14.02
N ARG A 93 0.37 34.98 -15.06
CA ARG A 93 1.17 35.42 -16.20
C ARG A 93 2.38 36.21 -15.71
N LEU A 94 3.58 35.62 -15.77
CA LEU A 94 4.81 36.38 -15.64
C LEU A 94 5.11 37.03 -17.00
N LYS A 95 4.96 38.35 -17.05
CA LYS A 95 5.45 39.19 -18.14
C LYS A 95 6.97 39.06 -18.21
N THR A 96 7.46 39.03 -19.44
CA THR A 96 8.87 39.06 -19.85
C THR A 96 9.60 40.25 -19.23
N CYS A 97 10.70 40.01 -18.51
CA CYS A 97 11.76 40.99 -18.28
C CYS A 97 13.12 40.33 -18.55
N ARG A 98 13.98 41.14 -19.18
CA ARG A 98 15.28 40.78 -19.77
C ARG A 98 16.29 40.27 -18.74
N ALA A 99 17.22 39.48 -19.25
CA ALA A 99 18.38 38.95 -18.56
C ALA A 99 19.32 40.07 -18.07
N GLU A 100 19.77 39.97 -16.82
CA GLU A 100 21.11 40.37 -16.37
C GLU A 100 21.63 39.35 -15.34
N THR A 101 22.91 39.06 -15.48
CA THR A 101 23.73 37.98 -14.92
C THR A 101 24.35 38.32 -13.56
N VAL A 102 24.25 37.41 -12.56
CA VAL A 102 25.27 37.15 -11.51
C VAL A 102 25.11 35.68 -11.00
N PRO A 103 26.19 34.90 -10.75
CA PRO A 103 26.09 33.44 -10.52
C PRO A 103 25.91 33.02 -9.04
N SER A 104 25.25 31.88 -8.82
CA SER A 104 25.08 31.21 -7.51
C SER A 104 25.01 29.67 -7.69
N PRO A 105 25.48 28.86 -6.72
CA PRO A 105 26.22 27.62 -6.97
C PRO A 105 25.37 26.35 -6.93
N TRP A 106 24.34 26.26 -7.78
CA TRP A 106 23.55 25.04 -7.94
C TRP A 106 23.32 24.76 -9.43
N SER A 107 24.39 24.48 -10.16
CA SER A 107 24.32 24.02 -11.55
C SER A 107 24.27 22.50 -11.57
N LEU A 108 23.07 21.93 -11.40
CA LEU A 108 22.80 20.54 -11.79
C LEU A 108 22.73 20.51 -13.32
N VAL A 109 23.82 20.06 -13.94
CA VAL A 109 23.93 19.81 -15.38
C VAL A 109 22.92 18.75 -15.76
N VAL A 110 21.83 19.16 -16.41
CA VAL A 110 20.99 18.23 -17.18
C VAL A 110 21.66 18.06 -18.53
N ALA A 111 22.42 16.98 -18.68
CA ALA A 111 22.94 16.55 -19.97
C ALA A 111 21.76 16.23 -20.90
N GLY A 112 21.66 17.00 -21.99
CA GLY A 112 20.62 16.85 -22.98
C GLY A 112 20.81 15.60 -23.85
N CYS A 113 19.72 14.91 -24.11
CA CYS A 113 19.59 14.03 -25.27
C CYS A 113 18.61 14.67 -26.26
N GLY A 114 19.11 15.01 -27.44
CA GLY A 114 18.32 15.50 -28.58
C GLY A 114 17.47 14.41 -29.25
N PRO A 115 16.65 14.77 -30.26
CA PRO A 115 15.57 13.93 -30.76
C PRO A 115 15.93 13.26 -32.10
N SER A 116 15.66 11.94 -32.25
CA SER A 116 15.26 11.26 -33.50
C SER A 116 15.01 9.75 -33.27
N PRO A 117 14.48 8.94 -34.24
CA PRO A 117 13.09 8.58 -34.39
C PRO A 117 12.81 7.07 -34.15
N VAL A 118 11.52 6.72 -34.15
CA VAL A 118 10.90 5.42 -33.82
C VAL A 118 11.28 4.28 -34.80
N PRO A 119 11.23 2.98 -34.38
CA PRO A 119 10.15 2.04 -34.81
C PRO A 119 9.58 1.24 -33.61
N VAL A 120 8.26 1.13 -33.36
CA VAL A 120 7.28 0.13 -33.89
C VAL A 120 7.83 -1.31 -33.74
N VAL A 121 7.25 -2.31 -33.07
CA VAL A 121 5.95 -2.65 -32.44
C VAL A 121 6.18 -3.93 -31.61
N ALA A 122 5.43 -4.15 -30.51
CA ALA A 122 4.69 -5.40 -30.21
C ALA A 122 4.33 -5.53 -28.72
N GLY A 123 3.02 -5.69 -28.44
CA GLY A 123 2.54 -6.29 -27.18
C GLY A 123 2.06 -5.31 -26.11
N GLY A 124 0.78 -4.92 -26.18
CA GLY A 124 -0.03 -4.59 -25.01
C GLY A 124 0.37 -3.37 -24.18
N ARG A 125 0.30 -2.16 -24.76
CA ARG A 125 0.54 -0.91 -24.02
C ARG A 125 -0.78 -0.25 -23.62
N TRP A 126 -1.04 -0.21 -22.31
CA TRP A 126 -2.14 0.53 -21.70
C TRP A 126 -1.86 2.03 -21.81
N LEU A 127 -2.67 2.72 -22.60
CA LEU A 127 -2.74 4.18 -22.62
C LEU A 127 -4.04 4.57 -21.94
N TRP A 128 -3.91 5.26 -20.80
CA TRP A 128 -5.03 6.00 -20.21
C TRP A 128 -5.55 7.01 -21.24
N PRO A 129 -6.81 6.92 -21.69
CA PRO A 129 -7.34 7.83 -22.68
C PRO A 129 -7.76 9.12 -21.98
N GLU A 130 -6.85 10.08 -21.86
CA GLU A 130 -7.26 11.48 -21.84
C GLU A 130 -7.41 11.88 -23.31
N SER A 131 -8.63 12.18 -23.74
CA SER A 131 -8.94 12.76 -25.04
C SER A 131 -7.89 13.81 -25.41
N ARG A 132 -7.15 13.61 -26.50
CA ARG A 132 -6.25 14.65 -27.03
C ARG A 132 -7.08 15.91 -27.28
N PRO A 133 -6.84 17.04 -26.58
CA PRO A 133 -7.32 18.30 -27.10
C PRO A 133 -6.44 18.60 -28.30
N ARG A 134 -7.03 18.62 -29.49
CA ARG A 134 -6.42 19.27 -30.64
C ARG A 134 -6.44 20.77 -30.34
N GLY A 135 -5.48 21.22 -29.54
CA GLY A 135 -5.48 22.56 -28.97
C GLY A 135 -4.43 22.67 -27.88
N ARG A 136 -3.45 23.54 -28.12
CA ARG A 136 -2.30 23.84 -27.28
C ARG A 136 -2.73 24.31 -25.88
N TRP A 137 -2.95 23.38 -24.95
CA TRP A 137 -3.16 23.66 -23.53
C TRP A 137 -2.37 22.65 -22.70
N LEU A 138 -1.22 23.07 -22.18
CA LEU A 138 -0.44 22.33 -21.18
C LEU A 138 -1.15 22.45 -19.83
N SER A 139 -1.92 21.43 -19.47
CA SER A 139 -2.55 21.27 -18.15
C SER A 139 -1.61 20.53 -17.19
N SER A 140 -1.77 20.85 -15.91
CA SER A 140 -1.05 20.31 -14.73
C SER A 140 -0.92 18.78 -14.67
N GLU A 141 -1.86 18.05 -15.29
CA GLU A 141 -1.93 16.58 -15.30
C GLU A 141 -0.80 15.90 -16.10
N SER A 142 -0.22 16.57 -17.10
CA SER A 142 0.82 15.98 -17.97
C SER A 142 2.18 15.87 -17.28
N CYS A 143 2.51 16.79 -16.38
CA CYS A 143 3.79 16.78 -15.65
C CYS A 143 3.80 15.74 -14.52
N LEU A 144 2.63 15.46 -13.96
CA LEU A 144 2.45 14.34 -13.04
C LEU A 144 2.71 13.04 -13.81
N HIS A 145 2.04 12.75 -14.91
CA HIS A 145 2.20 11.45 -15.62
C HIS A 145 3.65 10.93 -15.85
N GLY A 146 4.64 11.81 -16.10
CA GLY A 146 6.04 11.43 -16.36
C GLY A 146 6.84 10.95 -15.14
N PHE A 147 6.67 11.56 -13.96
CA PHE A 147 7.39 11.17 -12.74
C PHE A 147 6.84 9.85 -12.15
N TRP A 148 5.54 9.61 -12.34
CA TRP A 148 4.80 8.49 -11.73
C TRP A 148 5.01 7.17 -12.48
N LEU A 149 5.69 7.21 -13.64
CA LEU A 149 6.11 6.06 -14.43
C LEU A 149 7.52 5.56 -14.06
N CYS A 150 8.33 6.36 -13.37
CA CYS A 150 9.71 6.02 -13.02
C CYS A 150 9.86 5.37 -11.65
N ALA A 151 8.93 5.64 -10.71
CA ALA A 151 8.97 5.05 -9.38
C ALA A 151 8.34 3.65 -9.40
N VAL A 152 9.04 2.73 -8.75
CA VAL A 152 8.59 1.37 -8.46
C VAL A 152 7.34 1.42 -7.54
N PRO A 153 6.13 1.04 -8.01
CA PRO A 153 4.86 1.27 -7.30
C PRO A 153 4.79 0.80 -5.84
N TRP A 154 5.48 -0.29 -5.49
CA TRP A 154 5.46 -0.88 -4.16
C TRP A 154 6.36 -0.17 -3.14
N GLN A 155 7.45 0.46 -3.60
CA GLN A 155 8.34 1.24 -2.72
C GLN A 155 7.67 2.52 -2.22
N VAL A 156 6.68 3.03 -2.96
CA VAL A 156 5.99 4.28 -2.62
C VAL A 156 4.80 4.06 -1.67
N LEU A 157 4.23 2.85 -1.60
CA LEU A 157 3.08 2.56 -0.74
C LEU A 157 3.26 2.95 0.75
N PRO A 158 4.41 2.68 1.41
CA PRO A 158 4.61 3.10 2.80
C PRO A 158 4.56 4.61 2.99
N VAL A 159 5.11 5.37 2.03
CA VAL A 159 5.06 6.84 2.02
C VAL A 159 3.61 7.32 1.89
N LEU A 160 2.81 6.65 1.06
CA LEU A 160 1.40 7.00 0.88
C LEU A 160 0.55 6.80 2.12
N VAL A 161 0.85 5.81 2.96
CA VAL A 161 0.20 5.66 4.28
C VAL A 161 0.36 6.94 5.10
N GLN A 162 1.60 7.43 5.21
CA GLN A 162 1.91 8.63 5.99
C GLN A 162 1.29 9.88 5.37
N GLN A 163 1.29 9.99 4.03
CA GLN A 163 0.69 11.14 3.34
C GLN A 163 -0.84 11.17 3.46
N LEU A 164 -1.52 10.02 3.40
CA LEU A 164 -2.98 9.94 3.59
C LEU A 164 -3.35 10.42 4.99
N GLN A 165 -2.58 10.01 6.00
CA GLN A 165 -2.76 10.42 7.40
C GLN A 165 -2.55 11.93 7.60
N GLN A 166 -1.57 12.54 6.92
CA GLN A 166 -1.26 13.97 7.04
C GLN A 166 -2.23 14.86 6.24
N THR A 167 -2.58 14.47 5.01
CA THR A 167 -3.48 15.23 4.12
C THR A 167 -4.93 15.18 4.57
N ALA A 168 -5.38 14.08 5.21
CA ALA A 168 -6.69 14.01 5.86
C ALA A 168 -6.91 15.10 6.91
N ARG A 169 -5.82 15.66 7.47
CA ARG A 169 -5.83 16.67 8.54
C ARG A 169 -5.63 18.11 8.06
N THR A 170 -5.12 18.33 6.85
CA THR A 170 -4.54 19.64 6.45
C THR A 170 -5.09 20.21 5.14
N GLU A 171 -5.32 19.40 4.09
CA GLU A 171 -5.68 19.91 2.76
C GLU A 171 -6.66 18.98 2.01
N ALA A 172 -7.96 19.31 2.07
CA ALA A 172 -9.01 18.53 1.39
C ALA A 172 -8.85 18.46 -0.15
N SER A 173 -8.19 19.46 -0.75
CA SER A 173 -7.95 19.53 -2.20
C SER A 173 -6.98 18.46 -2.71
N LEU A 174 -6.08 17.95 -1.86
CA LEU A 174 -5.08 16.94 -2.21
C LEU A 174 -5.56 15.50 -2.00
N GLN A 175 -6.69 15.30 -1.32
CA GLN A 175 -7.20 13.97 -0.98
C GLN A 175 -7.50 13.12 -2.24
N LEU A 176 -8.19 13.69 -3.22
CA LEU A 176 -8.58 12.95 -4.42
C LEU A 176 -7.37 12.57 -5.32
N PRO A 177 -6.42 13.49 -5.62
CA PRO A 177 -5.17 13.11 -6.30
C PRO A 177 -4.40 12.01 -5.58
N LEU A 178 -4.31 12.08 -4.25
CA LEU A 178 -3.59 11.10 -3.44
C LEU A 178 -4.26 9.72 -3.47
N LEU A 179 -5.60 9.67 -3.38
CA LEU A 179 -6.37 8.43 -3.53
C LEU A 179 -6.21 7.82 -4.92
N ARG A 180 -6.26 8.63 -5.99
CA ARG A 180 -6.05 8.16 -7.37
C ARG A 180 -4.69 7.48 -7.51
N PHE A 181 -3.65 8.09 -6.96
CA PHE A 181 -2.32 7.51 -7.04
C PHE A 181 -2.17 6.25 -6.18
N THR A 182 -2.70 6.26 -4.96
CA THR A 182 -2.71 5.08 -4.10
C THR A 182 -3.35 3.89 -4.80
N TYR A 183 -4.51 4.11 -5.42
CA TYR A 183 -5.20 3.08 -6.20
C TYR A 183 -4.40 2.62 -7.42
N TYR A 184 -3.72 3.54 -8.12
CA TYR A 184 -2.84 3.19 -9.23
C TYR A 184 -1.70 2.27 -8.77
N CYS A 185 -1.00 2.60 -7.68
CA CYS A 185 0.07 1.75 -7.14
C CYS A 185 -0.44 0.35 -6.78
N LEU A 186 -1.61 0.27 -6.13
CA LEU A 186 -2.27 -1.00 -5.81
C LEU A 186 -2.63 -1.82 -7.06
N SER A 187 -2.99 -1.16 -8.16
CA SER A 187 -3.31 -1.83 -9.43
C SER A 187 -2.07 -2.41 -10.12
N GLN A 188 -0.92 -1.74 -10.00
CA GLN A 188 0.33 -2.21 -10.58
C GLN A 188 0.91 -3.41 -9.82
N LEU A 189 0.66 -3.50 -8.52
CA LEU A 189 1.08 -4.63 -7.68
C LEU A 189 0.54 -5.98 -8.16
N GLU A 190 -0.70 -6.03 -8.66
CA GLU A 190 -1.31 -7.25 -9.18
C GLU A 190 -0.56 -7.84 -10.40
N HIS A 191 0.18 -6.99 -11.13
CA HIS A 191 0.93 -7.37 -12.32
C HIS A 191 2.43 -7.60 -12.04
N SER A 192 2.92 -7.19 -10.87
CA SER A 192 4.32 -7.31 -10.48
C SER A 192 4.55 -8.55 -9.61
N THR A 193 5.33 -9.51 -10.09
CA THR A 193 5.73 -10.69 -9.31
C THR A 193 6.95 -10.45 -8.42
N GLN A 194 7.60 -9.29 -8.52
CA GLN A 194 8.87 -8.95 -7.85
C GLN A 194 8.71 -7.90 -6.74
N HIS A 195 7.82 -8.16 -5.78
CA HIS A 195 7.67 -7.29 -4.61
C HIS A 195 7.67 -8.11 -3.33
N PRO A 196 8.23 -7.58 -2.22
CA PRO A 196 8.14 -8.23 -0.92
C PRO A 196 6.67 -8.29 -0.45
N PRO A 197 6.31 -9.20 0.48
CA PRO A 197 4.98 -9.22 1.07
C PRO A 197 4.71 -7.90 1.83
N LEU A 198 3.68 -7.15 1.40
CA LEU A 198 3.31 -5.84 1.96
C LEU A 198 2.09 -5.90 2.87
N THR A 199 1.79 -7.05 3.48
CA THR A 199 0.55 -7.29 4.24
C THR A 199 0.28 -6.22 5.30
N SER A 200 1.30 -5.80 6.06
CA SER A 200 1.18 -4.74 7.06
C SER A 200 0.88 -3.37 6.43
N THR A 201 1.59 -3.00 5.37
CA THR A 201 1.41 -1.73 4.65
C THR A 201 0.02 -1.66 4.01
N LEU A 202 -0.41 -2.72 3.33
CA LEU A 202 -1.74 -2.81 2.72
C LEU A 202 -2.84 -2.70 3.79
N ARG A 203 -2.71 -3.43 4.91
CA ARG A 203 -3.66 -3.31 6.02
C ARG A 203 -3.74 -1.88 6.55
N ARG A 204 -2.61 -1.23 6.81
CA ARG A 204 -2.54 0.16 7.28
C ARG A 204 -3.13 1.16 6.29
N LEU A 205 -2.90 0.97 4.98
CA LEU A 205 -3.55 1.77 3.93
C LEU A 205 -5.08 1.62 3.99
N GLY A 206 -5.56 0.39 4.13
CA GLY A 206 -6.98 0.12 4.28
C GLY A 206 -7.57 0.80 5.50
N GLU A 207 -6.90 0.65 6.64
CA GLU A 207 -7.30 1.26 7.91
C GLU A 207 -7.33 2.78 7.85
N GLU A 208 -6.36 3.45 7.22
CA GLU A 208 -6.34 4.91 7.12
C GLU A 208 -7.47 5.44 6.22
N VAL A 209 -7.84 4.69 5.19
CA VAL A 209 -8.95 5.05 4.30
C VAL A 209 -10.31 4.70 4.93
N SER A 210 -10.40 3.61 5.71
CA SER A 210 -11.63 3.12 6.32
C SER A 210 -11.94 3.75 7.68
N CYS A 211 -10.93 3.95 8.49
CA CYS A 211 -11.05 4.55 9.81
C CYS A 211 -10.46 5.95 9.71
N GLY A 212 -11.29 6.97 9.92
CA GLY A 212 -10.76 8.23 10.42
C GLY A 212 -10.20 7.99 11.82
N GLN A 213 -8.94 7.55 11.86
CA GLN A 213 -8.10 7.18 13.01
C GLN A 213 -8.68 6.30 14.14
N GLY A 214 -8.04 5.13 14.33
CA GLY A 214 -7.99 4.45 15.61
C GLY A 214 -6.87 5.03 16.47
N GLY A 215 -7.22 5.73 17.55
CA GLY A 215 -6.27 6.18 18.58
C GLY A 215 -6.60 7.51 19.24
N GLY A 216 -7.44 7.47 20.28
CA GLY A 216 -7.29 8.31 21.48
C GLY A 216 -7.71 9.79 21.46
N ASP A 217 -7.82 10.51 20.34
CA ASP A 217 -8.01 11.97 20.40
C ASP A 217 -9.22 12.51 19.62
N ARG A 218 -9.86 13.55 20.17
CA ARG A 218 -11.23 14.03 19.92
C ARG A 218 -11.44 14.81 18.60
N SER A 219 -10.61 14.62 17.58
CA SER A 219 -10.81 15.21 16.24
C SER A 219 -11.08 14.11 15.22
N ARG A 220 -12.34 13.67 15.15
CA ARG A 220 -12.80 12.60 14.25
C ARG A 220 -12.86 13.12 12.81
N SER A 221 -11.88 12.83 11.95
CA SER A 221 -12.08 12.95 10.50
C SER A 221 -13.10 11.89 10.05
N HIS A 222 -14.08 12.27 9.23
CA HIS A 222 -15.04 11.31 8.70
C HIS A 222 -14.33 10.32 7.75
N PRO A 223 -14.67 9.00 7.78
CA PRO A 223 -14.12 8.04 6.84
C PRO A 223 -14.24 8.51 5.39
N LEU A 224 -13.21 8.33 4.57
CA LEU A 224 -13.19 8.83 3.18
C LEU A 224 -14.29 8.18 2.31
N PHE A 225 -14.69 6.94 2.63
CA PHE A 225 -15.82 6.27 1.99
C PHE A 225 -17.19 6.87 2.37
N LYS A 226 -17.25 7.80 3.33
CA LYS A 226 -18.44 8.60 3.68
C LYS A 226 -18.37 10.03 3.15
N SER A 227 -17.40 10.37 2.29
CA SER A 227 -17.28 11.69 1.68
C SER A 227 -18.56 12.09 0.92
N SER A 228 -18.88 13.39 0.86
CA SER A 228 -19.95 13.88 -0.03
C SER A 228 -19.57 13.80 -1.51
N CYS A 229 -18.28 13.70 -1.82
CA CYS A 229 -17.80 13.55 -3.19
C CYS A 229 -17.84 12.08 -3.61
N LEU A 230 -18.69 11.77 -4.60
CA LEU A 230 -18.80 10.43 -5.18
C LEU A 230 -17.45 9.86 -5.61
N HIS A 231 -16.60 10.66 -6.25
CA HIS A 231 -15.30 10.19 -6.73
C HIS A 231 -14.39 9.75 -5.56
N THR A 232 -14.33 10.56 -4.50
CA THR A 232 -13.56 10.24 -3.30
C THR A 232 -14.09 8.98 -2.61
N ARG A 233 -15.42 8.84 -2.48
CA ARG A 233 -16.04 7.63 -1.92
C ARG A 233 -15.78 6.39 -2.75
N PHE A 234 -15.88 6.50 -4.07
CA PHE A 234 -15.71 5.37 -4.97
C PHE A 234 -14.28 4.82 -4.90
N LEU A 235 -13.28 5.71 -5.02
CA LEU A 235 -11.87 5.33 -4.95
C LEU A 235 -11.48 4.78 -3.57
N SER A 236 -11.96 5.42 -2.50
CA SER A 236 -11.70 4.92 -1.14
C SER A 236 -12.30 3.53 -0.93
N SER A 237 -13.53 3.29 -1.39
CA SER A 237 -14.14 1.95 -1.36
C SER A 237 -13.30 0.90 -2.10
N LEU A 238 -12.78 1.21 -3.29
CA LEU A 238 -11.92 0.28 -4.03
C LEU A 238 -10.58 0.00 -3.32
N ILE A 239 -9.96 1.01 -2.71
CA ILE A 239 -8.73 0.85 -1.93
C ILE A 239 -9.00 -0.07 -0.73
N VAL A 240 -10.06 0.21 0.03
CA VAL A 240 -10.46 -0.58 1.21
C VAL A 240 -10.79 -2.02 0.81
N LEU A 241 -11.47 -2.25 -0.31
CA LEU A 241 -11.75 -3.60 -0.80
C LEU A 241 -10.47 -4.37 -1.15
N ARG A 242 -9.46 -3.71 -1.74
CA ARG A 242 -8.17 -4.35 -2.06
C ARG A 242 -7.31 -4.66 -0.84
N THR A 243 -7.50 -3.95 0.27
CA THR A 243 -6.63 -4.05 1.43
C THR A 243 -7.23 -4.81 2.61
N VAL A 244 -8.48 -4.51 2.96
CA VAL A 244 -9.14 -5.03 4.18
C VAL A 244 -10.55 -5.58 3.91
N SER A 245 -11.07 -5.49 2.68
CA SER A 245 -12.29 -6.18 2.18
C SER A 245 -13.63 -5.80 2.84
N LEU A 246 -13.77 -4.62 3.47
CA LEU A 246 -14.97 -4.25 4.26
C LEU A 246 -15.82 -3.08 3.71
N ALA A 247 -15.84 -2.83 2.39
CA ALA A 247 -16.55 -1.67 1.79
C ALA A 247 -17.49 -2.01 0.62
N THR A 248 -18.07 -3.21 0.59
CA THR A 248 -18.94 -3.66 -0.51
C THR A 248 -20.28 -2.92 -0.57
N ASP A 249 -20.89 -2.57 0.57
CA ASP A 249 -22.20 -1.89 0.60
C ASP A 249 -22.13 -0.47 0.03
N VAL A 250 -21.11 0.32 0.43
CA VAL A 250 -20.91 1.69 -0.07
C VAL A 250 -20.69 1.70 -1.58
N LEU A 251 -19.89 0.75 -2.08
CA LEU A 251 -19.62 0.64 -3.51
C LEU A 251 -20.88 0.24 -4.30
N HIS A 252 -21.72 -0.63 -3.75
CA HIS A 252 -23.01 -0.99 -4.35
C HIS A 252 -23.92 0.22 -4.51
N ASP A 253 -24.04 1.05 -3.48
CA ASP A 253 -24.87 2.25 -3.56
C ASP A 253 -24.31 3.25 -4.59
N ASP A 254 -22.98 3.40 -4.64
CA ASP A 254 -22.32 4.26 -5.61
C ASP A 254 -22.50 3.79 -7.06
N VAL A 255 -22.38 2.48 -7.33
CA VAL A 255 -22.59 1.88 -8.67
C VAL A 255 -24.05 1.98 -9.14
N GLY A 256 -24.98 2.22 -8.22
CA GLY A 256 -26.37 2.54 -8.57
C GLY A 256 -26.55 3.85 -9.32
N MET A 257 -25.58 4.76 -9.20
CA MET A 257 -25.57 6.01 -9.94
C MET A 257 -24.87 5.87 -11.30
N GLU A 258 -25.33 6.61 -12.30
CA GLU A 258 -24.72 6.63 -13.64
C GLU A 258 -23.23 7.02 -13.61
N ASP A 259 -22.87 8.01 -12.80
CA ASP A 259 -21.46 8.42 -12.62
C ASP A 259 -20.63 7.34 -11.90
N GLY A 260 -21.25 6.56 -11.02
CA GLY A 260 -20.62 5.42 -10.36
C GLY A 260 -20.30 4.31 -11.35
N LYS A 261 -21.19 4.00 -12.31
CA LYS A 261 -20.91 3.08 -13.41
C LYS A 261 -19.76 3.54 -14.30
N ALA A 262 -19.67 4.86 -14.54
CA ALA A 262 -18.54 5.46 -15.25
C ALA A 262 -17.23 5.24 -14.49
N PHE A 263 -17.23 5.46 -13.17
CA PHE A 263 -16.07 5.21 -12.33
C PHE A 263 -15.70 3.72 -12.23
N PHE A 264 -16.68 2.82 -12.21
CA PHE A 264 -16.46 1.37 -12.23
C PHE A 264 -15.60 0.96 -13.43
N LEU A 265 -15.95 1.45 -14.61
CA LEU A 265 -15.20 1.19 -15.84
C LEU A 265 -13.85 1.92 -15.85
N LYS A 266 -13.84 3.21 -15.47
CA LYS A 266 -12.62 4.05 -15.43
C LYS A 266 -11.54 3.46 -14.54
N TYR A 267 -11.92 2.88 -13.41
CA TYR A 267 -11.01 2.29 -12.44
C TYR A 267 -10.86 0.77 -12.57
N GLN A 268 -11.42 0.15 -13.62
CA GLN A 268 -11.34 -1.31 -13.82
C GLN A 268 -11.78 -2.11 -12.58
N ALA A 269 -12.83 -1.63 -11.90
CA ALA A 269 -13.29 -2.18 -10.62
C ALA A 269 -13.68 -3.67 -10.70
N LEU A 270 -13.99 -4.19 -11.91
CA LEU A 270 -14.26 -5.61 -12.14
C LEU A 270 -13.19 -6.52 -11.53
N ALA A 271 -11.90 -6.21 -11.71
CA ALA A 271 -10.82 -7.04 -11.15
C ALA A 271 -10.86 -7.12 -9.62
N VAL A 272 -11.18 -5.99 -8.97
CA VAL A 272 -11.34 -5.89 -7.52
C VAL A 272 -12.54 -6.72 -7.04
N ILE A 273 -13.68 -6.60 -7.72
CA ILE A 273 -14.89 -7.36 -7.38
C ILE A 273 -14.67 -8.87 -7.55
N LEU A 274 -14.00 -9.29 -8.62
CA LEU A 274 -13.65 -10.70 -8.81
C LEU A 274 -12.71 -11.22 -7.71
N ALA A 275 -11.80 -10.38 -7.19
CA ALA A 275 -10.95 -10.75 -6.06
C ALA A 275 -11.76 -10.97 -4.78
N VAL A 276 -12.74 -10.11 -4.49
CA VAL A 276 -13.67 -10.27 -3.35
C VAL A 276 -14.48 -11.56 -3.50
N LEU A 277 -14.99 -11.84 -4.70
CA LEU A 277 -15.74 -13.07 -4.98
C LEU A 277 -14.88 -14.33 -4.78
N ARG A 278 -13.59 -14.29 -5.11
CA ARG A 278 -12.64 -15.40 -4.90
C ARG A 278 -12.30 -15.63 -3.43
N ALA A 279 -12.38 -14.59 -2.58
CA ALA A 279 -12.03 -14.71 -1.16
C ALA A 279 -12.98 -15.63 -0.37
N GLY A 280 -14.17 -15.93 -0.91
CA GLY A 280 -15.04 -16.98 -0.38
C GLY A 280 -15.89 -16.59 0.83
N ASN A 281 -15.91 -15.32 1.23
CA ASN A 281 -16.79 -14.86 2.31
C ASN A 281 -18.24 -14.74 1.80
N PRO A 282 -19.20 -15.54 2.31
CA PRO A 282 -20.55 -15.61 1.74
C PRO A 282 -21.30 -14.29 1.73
N SER A 283 -21.21 -13.49 2.80
CA SER A 283 -21.92 -12.20 2.87
C SER A 283 -21.37 -11.18 1.87
N LEU A 284 -20.05 -11.15 1.70
CA LEU A 284 -19.39 -10.29 0.71
C LEU A 284 -19.65 -10.77 -0.72
N GLN A 285 -19.73 -12.08 -0.96
CA GLN A 285 -19.98 -12.64 -2.28
C GLN A 285 -21.35 -12.25 -2.84
N VAL A 286 -22.40 -12.29 -2.01
CA VAL A 286 -23.75 -11.85 -2.41
C VAL A 286 -23.72 -10.40 -2.86
N ARG A 287 -23.15 -9.51 -2.03
CA ARG A 287 -23.08 -8.09 -2.36
C ARG A 287 -22.19 -7.80 -3.58
N ALA A 288 -21.06 -8.49 -3.69
CA ALA A 288 -20.17 -8.37 -4.84
C ALA A 288 -20.86 -8.80 -6.15
N MET A 289 -21.69 -9.84 -6.10
CA MET A 289 -22.49 -10.28 -7.24
C MET A 289 -23.58 -9.24 -7.59
N ASP A 290 -24.22 -8.63 -6.59
CA ASP A 290 -25.21 -7.56 -6.80
C ASP A 290 -24.60 -6.37 -7.55
N ILE A 291 -23.37 -5.97 -7.21
CA ILE A 291 -22.62 -4.92 -7.92
C ILE A 291 -22.44 -5.28 -9.40
N LEU A 292 -22.07 -6.53 -9.71
CA LEU A 292 -21.92 -6.98 -11.10
C LEU A 292 -23.25 -6.98 -11.86
N LEU A 293 -24.35 -7.38 -11.20
CA LEU A 293 -25.68 -7.33 -11.79
C LEU A 293 -26.15 -5.89 -12.06
N GLN A 294 -25.83 -4.96 -11.16
CA GLN A 294 -26.15 -3.54 -11.32
C GLN A 294 -25.42 -2.90 -12.52
N MET A 295 -24.17 -3.31 -12.75
CA MET A 295 -23.43 -2.99 -13.98
C MET A 295 -24.02 -3.69 -15.22
N GLY A 296 -24.60 -4.88 -15.05
CA GLY A 296 -25.28 -5.66 -16.09
C GLY A 296 -26.70 -5.19 -16.43
N ALA A 297 -27.25 -4.25 -15.68
CA ALA A 297 -28.55 -3.64 -15.95
C ALA A 297 -28.48 -2.67 -17.15
N GLU A 298 -29.63 -2.46 -17.80
CA GLU A 298 -29.73 -1.57 -18.96
C GLU A 298 -29.23 -0.15 -18.62
N SER A 299 -28.22 0.30 -19.36
CA SER A 299 -27.59 1.63 -19.23
C SER A 299 -26.64 1.87 -20.40
N ARG A 300 -26.23 3.12 -20.61
CA ARG A 300 -25.23 3.48 -21.64
C ARG A 300 -23.86 2.81 -21.43
N TYR A 301 -23.58 2.31 -20.23
CA TYR A 301 -22.33 1.66 -19.85
C TYR A 301 -22.36 0.14 -20.02
N LEU A 302 -23.53 -0.47 -20.25
CA LEU A 302 -23.69 -1.91 -20.40
C LEU A 302 -22.76 -2.51 -21.49
N PRO A 303 -22.62 -1.91 -22.70
CA PRO A 303 -21.74 -2.47 -23.73
C PRO A 303 -20.27 -2.51 -23.28
N SER A 304 -19.78 -1.44 -22.66
CA SER A 304 -18.42 -1.33 -22.15
C SER A 304 -18.17 -2.30 -20.98
N PHE A 305 -19.18 -2.51 -20.13
CA PHE A 305 -19.11 -3.49 -19.05
C PHE A 305 -19.04 -4.93 -19.58
N LEU A 306 -19.90 -5.30 -20.54
CA LEU A 306 -19.84 -6.62 -21.16
C LEU A 306 -18.51 -6.85 -21.88
N GLN A 307 -17.95 -5.81 -22.51
CA GLN A 307 -16.61 -5.87 -23.09
C GLN A 307 -15.54 -6.12 -22.01
N ALA A 308 -15.61 -5.46 -20.85
CA ALA A 308 -14.68 -5.70 -19.75
C ALA A 308 -14.80 -7.13 -19.18
N CYS A 309 -15.99 -7.72 -19.17
CA CYS A 309 -16.24 -9.11 -18.79
C CYS A 309 -15.81 -10.13 -19.87
N SER A 310 -15.59 -9.70 -21.12
CA SER A 310 -15.23 -10.57 -22.25
C SER A 310 -13.74 -10.91 -22.26
N THR A 311 -13.23 -11.43 -21.14
CA THR A 311 -11.80 -11.72 -20.91
C THR A 311 -11.60 -13.12 -20.34
N GLU A 312 -10.42 -13.69 -20.55
CA GLU A 312 -10.06 -14.98 -19.94
C GLU A 312 -10.17 -14.96 -18.41
N GLN A 313 -9.82 -13.83 -17.77
CA GLN A 313 -9.85 -13.72 -16.31
C GLN A 313 -11.26 -13.92 -15.76
N PHE A 314 -12.27 -13.32 -16.39
CA PHE A 314 -13.66 -13.45 -15.99
C PHE A 314 -14.17 -14.88 -16.23
N PHE A 315 -13.93 -15.44 -17.43
CA PHE A 315 -14.43 -16.77 -17.78
C PHE A 315 -13.75 -17.89 -16.98
N ARG A 316 -12.44 -17.76 -16.71
CA ARG A 316 -11.72 -18.64 -15.79
C ARG A 316 -12.34 -18.58 -14.40
N TRP A 317 -12.60 -17.38 -13.89
CA TRP A 317 -13.26 -17.20 -12.60
C TRP A 317 -14.66 -17.83 -12.58
N ALA A 318 -15.53 -17.54 -13.55
CA ALA A 318 -16.88 -18.08 -13.61
C ALA A 318 -16.88 -19.62 -13.63
N SER A 319 -15.96 -20.20 -14.41
CA SER A 319 -15.75 -21.65 -14.49
C SER A 319 -15.31 -22.24 -13.15
N THR A 320 -14.37 -21.61 -12.45
CA THR A 320 -13.96 -22.06 -11.11
C THR A 320 -15.06 -21.87 -10.07
N PHE A 321 -15.82 -20.78 -10.15
CA PHE A 321 -16.88 -20.45 -9.21
C PHE A 321 -18.02 -21.47 -9.28
N LEU A 322 -18.48 -21.81 -10.49
CA LEU A 322 -19.55 -22.78 -10.72
C LEU A 322 -19.14 -24.23 -10.39
N ARG A 323 -17.84 -24.55 -10.34
CA ARG A 323 -17.34 -25.87 -9.89
C ARG A 323 -17.18 -25.97 -8.37
N SER A 324 -17.42 -24.90 -7.62
CA SER A 324 -17.27 -24.90 -6.17
C SER A 324 -18.19 -25.93 -5.51
N THR A 325 -17.65 -26.76 -4.62
CA THR A 325 -18.41 -27.78 -3.88
C THR A 325 -19.41 -27.19 -2.88
N ARG A 326 -19.31 -25.88 -2.61
CA ARG A 326 -20.20 -25.12 -1.72
C ARG A 326 -20.96 -24.02 -2.46
N LEU A 327 -21.22 -24.21 -3.75
CA LEU A 327 -21.90 -23.22 -4.57
C LEU A 327 -23.31 -22.94 -4.01
N ASP A 328 -23.55 -21.69 -3.62
CA ASP A 328 -24.90 -21.20 -3.33
C ASP A 328 -25.66 -21.04 -4.65
N LEU A 329 -26.79 -21.73 -4.76
CA LEU A 329 -27.64 -21.73 -5.95
C LEU A 329 -28.14 -20.32 -6.30
N THR A 330 -28.35 -19.46 -5.30
CA THR A 330 -28.73 -18.06 -5.50
C THR A 330 -27.64 -17.29 -6.24
N LEU A 331 -26.37 -17.52 -5.89
CA LEU A 331 -25.23 -16.91 -6.57
C LEU A 331 -25.03 -17.48 -7.97
N ALA A 332 -25.30 -18.77 -8.16
CA ALA A 332 -25.28 -19.41 -9.48
C ALA A 332 -26.34 -18.81 -10.41
N GLU A 333 -27.55 -18.58 -9.89
CA GLU A 333 -28.62 -17.90 -10.62
C GLU A 333 -28.24 -16.48 -11.00
N LYS A 334 -27.70 -15.69 -10.07
CA LYS A 334 -27.20 -14.34 -10.36
C LYS A 334 -26.09 -14.34 -11.42
N LEU A 335 -25.13 -15.24 -11.33
CA LEU A 335 -24.08 -15.38 -12.34
C LEU A 335 -24.64 -15.80 -13.71
N SER A 336 -25.68 -16.65 -13.72
CA SER A 336 -26.33 -17.09 -14.97
C SER A 336 -26.91 -15.92 -15.76
N ILE A 337 -27.41 -14.87 -15.11
CA ILE A 337 -27.92 -13.65 -15.78
C ILE A 337 -26.79 -12.95 -16.56
N LEU A 338 -25.60 -12.85 -15.97
CA LEU A 338 -24.44 -12.25 -16.63
C LEU A 338 -23.93 -13.14 -17.78
N LEU A 339 -23.84 -14.45 -17.54
CA LEU A 339 -23.43 -15.41 -18.56
C LEU A 339 -24.41 -15.46 -19.74
N GLN A 340 -25.70 -15.29 -19.49
CA GLN A 340 -26.72 -15.16 -20.53
C GLN A 340 -26.42 -13.96 -21.44
N LYS A 341 -26.19 -12.77 -20.89
CA LYS A 341 -25.81 -11.59 -21.68
C LYS A 341 -24.50 -11.81 -22.45
N LEU A 342 -23.50 -12.41 -21.81
CA LEU A 342 -22.21 -12.70 -22.45
C LEU A 342 -22.28 -13.76 -23.55
N SER A 343 -23.20 -14.72 -23.44
CA SER A 343 -23.42 -15.77 -24.45
C SER A 343 -23.98 -15.20 -25.76
N GLY A 344 -24.70 -14.06 -25.70
CA GLY A 344 -25.18 -13.36 -26.89
C GLY A 344 -24.07 -12.70 -27.72
N ILE A 345 -22.86 -12.54 -27.16
CA ILE A 345 -21.72 -11.93 -27.85
C ILE A 345 -20.98 -13.02 -28.62
N ARG A 346 -21.04 -12.96 -29.96
CA ARG A 346 -20.47 -14.00 -30.85
C ARG A 346 -18.98 -14.28 -30.60
N SER A 347 -18.19 -13.26 -30.30
CA SER A 347 -16.75 -13.43 -30.03
C SER A 347 -16.45 -14.24 -28.76
N ASN A 348 -17.40 -14.29 -27.82
CA ASN A 348 -17.20 -14.96 -26.53
C ASN A 348 -17.42 -16.48 -26.59
N LYS A 349 -17.97 -17.02 -27.68
CA LYS A 349 -18.18 -18.48 -27.82
C LYS A 349 -16.91 -19.27 -27.55
N ARG A 350 -15.78 -18.80 -28.08
CA ARG A 350 -14.45 -19.40 -27.83
C ARG A 350 -14.04 -19.40 -26.36
N LEU A 351 -14.45 -18.39 -25.57
CA LEU A 351 -14.19 -18.34 -24.13
C LEU A 351 -15.08 -19.34 -23.37
N PHE A 352 -16.35 -19.51 -23.76
CA PHE A 352 -17.22 -20.55 -23.20
C PHE A 352 -16.66 -21.96 -23.46
N GLU A 353 -16.06 -22.17 -24.63
CA GLU A 353 -15.39 -23.41 -25.01
C GLU A 353 -14.09 -23.62 -24.23
N ALA A 354 -13.19 -22.64 -24.26
CA ALA A 354 -11.85 -22.70 -23.64
C ALA A 354 -11.90 -22.99 -22.13
N PHE A 355 -12.93 -22.52 -21.43
CA PHE A 355 -13.10 -22.75 -20.00
C PHE A 355 -14.15 -23.82 -19.67
N SER A 356 -14.59 -24.57 -20.69
CA SER A 356 -15.58 -25.66 -20.60
C SER A 356 -16.86 -25.26 -19.86
N LEU A 357 -17.23 -23.99 -19.96
CA LEU A 357 -18.44 -23.44 -19.32
C LEU A 357 -19.70 -23.98 -19.98
N HIS A 358 -19.70 -24.18 -21.30
CA HIS A 358 -20.82 -24.78 -22.01
C HIS A 358 -21.19 -26.17 -21.46
N LEU A 359 -20.21 -27.04 -21.21
CA LEU A 359 -20.44 -28.36 -20.60
C LEU A 359 -20.94 -28.25 -19.15
N LEU A 360 -20.33 -27.35 -18.37
CA LEU A 360 -20.71 -27.15 -16.97
C LEU A 360 -22.15 -26.64 -16.84
N LEU A 361 -22.54 -25.69 -17.68
CA LEU A 361 -23.90 -25.14 -17.71
C LEU A 361 -24.90 -26.16 -18.27
N GLN A 362 -24.49 -27.03 -19.20
CA GLN A 362 -25.32 -28.12 -19.70
C GLN A 362 -25.59 -29.18 -18.63
N GLU A 363 -24.57 -29.59 -17.87
CA GLU A 363 -24.75 -30.51 -16.76
C GLU A 363 -25.59 -29.88 -15.65
N MET A 364 -25.33 -28.61 -15.31
CA MET A 364 -26.13 -27.87 -14.34
C MET A 364 -27.60 -27.77 -14.78
N HIS A 365 -27.88 -27.54 -16.07
CA HIS A 365 -29.24 -27.57 -16.60
C HIS A 365 -29.90 -28.95 -16.44
N ARG A 366 -29.12 -30.04 -16.59
CA ARG A 366 -29.61 -31.41 -16.44
C ARG A 366 -29.93 -31.79 -14.99
N THR A 367 -29.21 -31.21 -14.02
CA THR A 367 -29.32 -31.57 -12.60
C THR A 367 -30.11 -30.57 -11.76
N THR A 368 -30.40 -29.38 -12.27
CA THR A 368 -31.15 -28.35 -11.54
C THR A 368 -32.60 -28.79 -11.32
N ASN A 369 -33.10 -28.60 -10.10
CA ASN A 369 -34.50 -28.87 -9.78
C ASN A 369 -35.42 -27.95 -10.61
N PRO A 370 -36.41 -28.48 -11.35
CA PRO A 370 -37.37 -27.69 -12.13
C PRO A 370 -38.09 -26.58 -11.36
N ALA A 371 -38.18 -26.66 -10.03
CA ALA A 371 -38.71 -25.60 -9.18
C ALA A 371 -37.91 -24.28 -9.26
N HIS A 372 -36.64 -24.32 -9.67
CA HIS A 372 -35.80 -23.13 -9.91
C HIS A 372 -35.98 -22.62 -11.35
N ALA A 373 -37.20 -22.21 -11.69
CA ALA A 373 -37.59 -21.83 -13.05
C ALA A 373 -36.69 -20.73 -13.66
N PHE A 374 -36.29 -19.72 -12.87
CA PHE A 374 -35.42 -18.63 -13.35
C PHE A 374 -34.05 -19.13 -13.80
N LEU A 375 -33.40 -19.96 -12.98
CA LEU A 375 -32.11 -20.55 -13.35
C LEU A 375 -32.24 -21.43 -14.60
N THR A 376 -33.27 -22.28 -14.68
CA THR A 376 -33.52 -23.15 -15.84
C THR A 376 -33.72 -22.34 -17.12
N ILE A 377 -34.47 -21.24 -17.07
CA ILE A 377 -34.71 -20.34 -18.20
C ILE A 377 -33.41 -19.70 -18.68
N ASN A 378 -32.59 -19.18 -17.75
CA ASN A 378 -31.32 -18.55 -18.09
C ASN A 378 -30.36 -19.57 -18.72
N LEU A 379 -30.27 -20.78 -18.17
CA LEU A 379 -29.43 -21.85 -18.71
C LEU A 379 -29.88 -22.28 -20.10
N SER A 380 -31.18 -22.45 -20.32
CA SER A 380 -31.74 -22.74 -21.64
C SER A 380 -31.33 -21.67 -22.66
N SER A 381 -31.46 -20.39 -22.30
CA SER A 381 -31.10 -19.26 -23.16
C SER A 381 -29.59 -19.22 -23.47
N ILE A 382 -28.72 -19.51 -22.49
CA ILE A 382 -27.27 -19.59 -22.72
C ILE A 382 -26.96 -20.72 -23.71
N LEU A 383 -27.49 -21.92 -23.47
CA LEU A 383 -27.24 -23.08 -24.32
C LEU A 383 -27.72 -22.85 -25.76
N LEU A 384 -28.89 -22.23 -25.94
CA LEU A 384 -29.41 -21.83 -27.24
C LEU A 384 -28.46 -20.86 -27.97
N ASN A 385 -27.98 -19.82 -27.29
CA ASN A 385 -27.04 -18.85 -27.88
C ASN A 385 -25.71 -19.49 -28.30
N LEU A 386 -25.26 -20.49 -27.54
CA LEU A 386 -24.06 -21.26 -27.84
C LEU A 386 -24.28 -22.30 -28.94
N GLY A 387 -25.53 -22.63 -29.31
CA GLY A 387 -25.85 -23.67 -30.28
C GLY A 387 -25.76 -25.08 -29.70
N MET A 388 -25.89 -25.20 -28.37
CA MET A 388 -25.88 -26.47 -27.66
C MET A 388 -27.30 -27.05 -27.59
N PRO A 389 -27.46 -28.38 -27.66
CA PRO A 389 -28.77 -29.02 -27.54
C PRO A 389 -29.34 -28.81 -26.12
N THR A 390 -30.46 -28.12 -26.04
CA THR A 390 -31.34 -28.09 -24.86
C THR A 390 -32.31 -29.27 -24.95
N ARG A 391 -32.49 -30.05 -23.88
CA ARG A 391 -33.56 -31.07 -23.88
C ARG A 391 -34.93 -30.37 -23.93
N PRO A 392 -35.94 -30.97 -24.59
CA PRO A 392 -37.34 -30.58 -24.41
C PRO A 392 -37.83 -30.87 -22.99
#